data_AF-A0A7N0ULM1-F1
#
_entry.id   AF-A0A7N0ULM1-F1
#
_cell.length_a   1.000
_cell.length_b   1.000
_cell.length_c   1.000
_cell.angle_alpha   90.00
_cell.angle_beta   90.00
_cell.angle_gamma   90.00
#
_symmetry.space_group_name_H-M   'P 1'
#
loop_
_entity.id
_entity.type
_entity.pdbx_description
1 polymer ?
#
loop_
_entity_poly.entity_id
_entity_poly.type
_entity_poly.pdbx_seq_one_letter_code
_entity_poly.pdbx_strand_id
1 'polypeptide(L)'
;MASRSEILSLFRSLYRTARQFPDYNVREYIKRRTADGFRLNRDAPDAAAVFADGKAQLEVAKRQAVVYSLYAPKVRSIMELKP
;
A
#
# COMPACT_ATOMS: atom_id res chain seq x y z
N MET A 1 -8.96 -19.68 7.79
CA MET A 1 -7.95 -18.65 8.15
C MET A 1 -7.04 -18.44 6.96
N ALA A 2 -6.62 -17.20 6.68
CA ALA A 2 -5.71 -16.93 5.56
C ALA A 2 -4.36 -17.59 5.81
N SER A 3 -3.84 -18.29 4.81
CA SER A 3 -2.53 -18.91 4.85
C SER A 3 -1.42 -17.86 4.85
N ARG A 4 -0.23 -18.23 5.36
CA ARG A 4 0.96 -17.35 5.33
C ARG A 4 1.29 -16.85 3.93
N SER A 5 1.09 -17.68 2.89
CA SER A 5 1.31 -17.30 1.50
C SER A 5 0.32 -16.23 1.04
N GLU A 6 -0.96 -16.34 1.40
CA GLU A 6 -1.99 -15.34 1.10
C GLU A 6 -1.69 -14.00 1.79
N ILE A 7 -1.27 -14.03 3.05
CA ILE A 7 -0.88 -12.83 3.82
C ILE A 7 0.30 -12.13 3.13
N LEU A 8 1.35 -12.88 2.76
CA LEU A 8 2.50 -12.32 2.04
C LEU A 8 2.12 -11.85 0.63
N SER A 9 1.16 -12.49 -0.02
CA SER A 9 0.63 -12.05 -1.31
C SER A 9 -0.10 -10.71 -1.20
N LEU A 10 -0.90 -10.54 -0.15
CA LEU A 10 -1.58 -9.27 0.15
C LEU A 10 -0.57 -8.15 0.42
N PHE A 11 0.44 -8.40 1.27
CA PHE A 11 1.52 -7.45 1.54
C PHE A 11 2.20 -6.98 0.25
N ARG A 12 2.63 -7.93 -0.59
CA ARG A 12 3.29 -7.61 -1.87
C ARG A 12 2.35 -6.86 -2.82
N SER A 13 1.06 -7.19 -2.81
CA SER A 13 0.08 -6.51 -3.65
C SER A 13 -0.11 -5.05 -3.23
N LEU A 14 -0.26 -4.77 -1.93
CA LEU A 14 -0.29 -3.40 -1.40
C LEU A 14 1.00 -2.64 -1.74
N TYR A 15 2.16 -3.27 -1.54
CA TYR A 15 3.45 -2.64 -1.85
C TYR A 15 3.64 -2.35 -3.35
N ARG A 16 3.15 -3.23 -4.22
CA ARG A 16 3.14 -3.00 -5.68
C ARG A 16 2.18 -1.88 -6.07
N THR A 17 0.99 -1.83 -5.49
CA THR A 17 0.04 -0.74 -5.71
C THR A 17 0.59 0.60 -5.22
N ALA A 18 1.31 0.63 -4.09
CA ALA A 18 1.98 1.85 -3.63
C ALA A 18 2.91 2.44 -4.71
N ARG A 19 3.66 1.60 -5.44
CA ARG A 19 4.56 2.04 -6.53
C ARG A 19 3.85 2.68 -7.72
N GLN A 20 2.54 2.49 -7.85
CA GLN A 20 1.73 3.08 -8.92
C GLN A 20 1.35 4.54 -8.62
N PHE A 21 1.54 5.01 -7.38
CA PHE A 21 1.30 6.40 -7.04
C PHE A 21 2.42 7.30 -7.59
N PRO A 22 2.07 8.30 -8.43
CA PRO A 22 3.06 9.22 -9.01
C PRO A 22 3.66 10.15 -7.96
N ASP A 23 2.86 10.59 -6.98
CA ASP A 23 3.31 11.46 -5.91
C ASP A 23 4.25 10.72 -4.95
N TYR A 24 5.42 11.32 -4.70
CA TYR A 24 6.44 10.75 -3.82
C TYR A 24 5.94 10.54 -2.40
N ASN A 25 5.33 11.57 -1.79
CA ASN A 25 4.91 11.54 -0.39
C ASN A 25 3.84 10.47 -0.18
N VAL A 26 2.87 10.40 -1.09
CA VAL A 26 1.79 9.42 -1.00
C VAL A 26 2.32 8.00 -1.21
N ARG A 27 3.19 7.78 -2.21
CA ARG A 27 3.81 6.48 -2.43
C ARG A 27 4.59 5.98 -1.21
N GLU A 28 5.46 6.83 -0.65
CA GLU A 28 6.27 6.45 0.51
C GLU A 28 5.41 6.27 1.77
N TYR A 29 4.38 7.10 1.94
CA TYR A 29 3.38 6.91 3.00
C TYR A 29 2.70 5.54 2.91
N ILE A 30 2.18 5.16 1.75
CA ILE A 30 1.46 3.88 1.58
C ILE A 30 2.39 2.69 1.83
N LYS A 31 3.65 2.75 1.36
CA LYS A 31 4.66 1.72 1.65
C LYS A 31 4.88 1.56 3.15
N ARG A 32 5.09 2.67 3.87
CA ARG A 32 5.29 2.67 5.32
C ARG A 32 4.04 2.16 6.04
N ARG A 33 2.87 2.68 5.71
CA ARG A 33 1.58 2.28 6.31
C ARG A 33 1.30 0.79 6.13
N THR A 34 1.67 0.24 4.96
CA THR A 34 1.58 -1.20 4.68
C THR A 34 2.55 -1.98 5.57
N ALA A 35 3.84 -1.62 5.62
CA ALA A 35 4.82 -2.31 6.45
C ALA A 35 4.44 -2.29 7.94
N ASP A 36 4.04 -1.13 8.45
CA ASP A 36 3.68 -0.96 9.85
C ASP A 36 2.37 -1.69 10.18
N GLY A 37 1.37 -1.63 9.30
CA GLY A 37 0.13 -2.37 9.47
C GLY A 37 0.34 -3.88 9.62
N PHE A 38 1.22 -4.48 8.80
CA PHE A 38 1.54 -5.91 8.90
C PHE A 38 2.40 -6.24 10.12
N ARG A 39 3.27 -5.34 10.57
CA ARG A 39 4.06 -5.54 11.80
C ARG A 39 3.20 -5.48 13.05
N LEU A 40 2.31 -4.48 13.13
CA LEU A 40 1.42 -4.28 14.27
C LEU A 40 0.42 -5.42 14.45
N ASN A 41 -0.01 -6.05 13.36
CA ASN A 41 -0.99 -7.13 13.39
C ASN A 41 -0.38 -8.54 13.26
N ARG A 42 0.93 -8.70 13.54
CA ARG A 42 1.60 -10.00 13.43
C ARG A 42 0.93 -11.09 14.27
N ASP A 43 0.58 -10.74 15.49
CA ASP A 43 0.01 -11.63 16.50
C ASP A 43 -1.45 -11.27 16.80
N ALA A 44 -2.16 -10.73 15.80
CA ALA A 44 -3.55 -10.29 15.97
C ALA A 44 -4.45 -11.48 16.33
N PRO A 45 -5.30 -11.35 17.37
CA PRO A 45 -6.17 -12.44 17.82
C PRO A 45 -7.22 -12.83 16.78
N ASP A 46 -7.68 -11.86 15.97
CA ASP A 46 -8.57 -12.10 14.83
C ASP A 46 -7.86 -11.81 13.50
N ALA A 47 -6.99 -12.73 13.10
CA ALA A 47 -6.27 -12.63 11.83
C ALA A 47 -7.20 -12.64 10.60
N ALA A 48 -8.42 -13.19 10.72
CA ALA A 48 -9.37 -13.25 9.61
C ALA A 48 -9.97 -11.87 9.32
N ALA A 49 -10.42 -11.16 10.36
CA ALA A 49 -10.95 -9.80 10.21
C ALA A 49 -9.88 -8.82 9.72
N VAL A 50 -8.66 -8.89 10.26
CA VAL A 50 -7.55 -8.03 9.82
C VAL A 50 -7.19 -8.29 8.36
N PHE A 51 -7.17 -9.56 7.93
CA PHE A 51 -6.89 -9.90 6.55
C PHE A 51 -7.99 -9.40 5.59
N ALA A 52 -9.26 -9.44 6.01
CA ALA A 52 -10.38 -8.90 5.25
C ALA A 52 -10.29 -7.37 5.13
N ASP A 53 -9.96 -6.67 6.22
CA ASP A 53 -9.70 -5.22 6.21
C ASP A 53 -8.54 -4.86 5.26
N GLY A 54 -7.43 -5.60 5.33
CA GLY A 54 -6.30 -5.41 4.42
C GLY A 54 -6.66 -5.59 2.94
N LYS A 55 -7.55 -6.55 2.62
CA LYS A 55 -8.10 -6.70 1.25
C LYS A 55 -8.95 -5.50 0.85
N ALA A 56 -9.82 -4.99 1.73
CA ALA A 56 -10.61 -3.81 1.46
C ALA A 56 -9.73 -2.58 1.21
N GLN A 57 -8.68 -2.40 2.02
CA GLN A 57 -7.69 -1.35 1.86
C GLN A 57 -6.92 -1.45 0.54
N LEU A 58 -6.59 -2.66 0.07
CA LEU A 58 -5.97 -2.86 -1.24
C LEU A 58 -6.87 -2.33 -2.37
N GLU A 59 -8.17 -2.61 -2.33
CA GLU A 59 -9.10 -2.11 -3.35
C GLU A 59 -9.30 -0.59 -3.29
N VAL A 60 -9.22 0.01 -2.11
CA VAL A 60 -9.15 1.48 -1.97
C VAL A 60 -7.85 2.00 -2.59
N ALA A 61 -6.71 1.43 -2.24
CA ALA A 61 -5.41 1.87 -2.74
C ALA A 61 -5.31 1.78 -4.27
N LYS A 62 -5.86 0.73 -4.89
CA LYS A 62 -5.91 0.60 -6.36
C LYS A 62 -6.71 1.72 -7.01
N ARG A 63 -7.90 2.02 -6.48
CA ARG A 63 -8.74 3.12 -7.00
C ARG A 63 -8.04 4.47 -6.83
N GLN A 64 -7.43 4.70 -5.67
CA GLN A 64 -6.68 5.93 -5.41
C GLN A 64 -5.48 6.07 -6.32
N ALA A 65 -4.75 4.99 -6.64
CA ALA A 65 -3.63 5.05 -7.58
C ALA A 65 -4.06 5.58 -8.96
N VAL A 66 -5.25 5.17 -9.43
CA VAL A 66 -5.84 5.67 -10.69
C VAL A 66 -6.15 7.17 -10.57
N VAL A 67 -6.86 7.59 -9.52
CA VAL A 67 -7.22 9.00 -9.31
C VAL A 67 -5.98 9.90 -9.25
N TYR A 68 -4.94 9.50 -8.50
CA TYR A 68 -3.70 10.25 -8.42
C TYR A 68 -2.96 10.32 -9.76
N SER A 69 -3.07 9.28 -10.60
CA SER A 69 -2.49 9.28 -11.93
C SER A 69 -3.18 10.26 -12.88
N LEU A 70 -4.51 10.45 -12.75
CA LEU A 70 -5.28 11.39 -13.56
C LEU A 70 -4.89 12.85 -13.29
N TYR A 71 -4.46 13.16 -12.07
CA TYR A 71 -4.08 14.51 -11.64
C TYR A 71 -2.59 14.62 -11.31
N ALA A 72 -1.75 13.75 -11.90
CA ALA A 72 -0.33 13.75 -11.64
C ALA A 72 0.33 15.06 -12.10
N PRO A 73 1.15 15.72 -11.26
CA PRO A 73 1.89 16.90 -11.67
C PRO A 73 2.91 16.57 -12.76
N LYS A 74 3.09 17.48 -13.72
CA LYS A 74 4.07 17.32 -14.82
C LYS A 74 5.52 17.27 -14.33
N VAL A 75 5.78 17.93 -13.20
CA VAL A 75 7.11 18.04 -12.59
C VAL A 75 7.21 17.01 -11.48
N ARG A 76 8.35 16.30 -11.43
CA ARG A 76 8.64 15.34 -10.36
C ARG A 76 8.96 16.05 -9.05
N SER A 77 8.76 15.35 -7.94
CA SER A 77 9.13 15.89 -6.62
C SER A 77 10.64 16.13 -6.55
N ILE A 78 11.07 17.20 -5.86
CA ILE A 78 12.49 17.47 -5.60
C ILE A 78 13.16 16.29 -4.90
N MET A 79 12.39 15.57 -4.07
CA MET A 79 12.86 14.37 -3.36
C MET A 79 13.23 13.21 -4.30
N GLU A 80 12.81 13.26 -5.57
CA GLU A 80 13.13 12.25 -6.60
C GLU A 80 14.23 12.70 -7.56
N LEU A 81 14.63 13.97 -7.50
CA LEU A 81 15.73 14.49 -8.28
C LEU A 81 17.02 14.00 -7.61
N LYS A 82 17.79 13.19 -8.33
CA LYS A 82 19.17 12.88 -7.91
C LYS A 82 20.03 14.13 -8.10
N PRO A 83 21.03 14.37 -7.24
CA PRO A 83 22.01 15.43 -7.45
C PRO A 83 22.69 15.33 -8.81
#